data_AF-A0AA95JP93-F1
#
_entry.id   AF-A0AA95JP93-F1
#
_cell.length_a   1.000
_cell.length_b   1.000
_cell.length_c   1.000
_cell.angle_alpha   90.00
_cell.angle_beta   90.00
_cell.angle_gamma   90.00
#
_symmetry.space_group_name_H-M   'P 1'
#
loop_
_entity.id
_entity.type
_entity.pdbx_description
1 polymer ?
#
loop_
_entity_poly.entity_id
_entity_poly.type
_entity_poly.pdbx_seq_one_letter_code
_entity_poly.pdbx_strand_id
1 'polypeptide(L)' 'MKNLKKLDRQNLKTINGAGTCNYTCPPGPYGPGFPKSCADYDALPECCKPKVLLSYECSLD' A
#
# COMPACT_ATOMS: atom_id res chain seq x y z
N MET A 1 -16.77 -19.07 13.07
CA MET A 1 -16.39 -17.67 12.79
C MET A 1 -15.09 -17.39 13.55
N LYS A 2 -14.02 -16.98 12.86
CA LYS A 2 -12.72 -16.74 13.50
C LYS A 2 -12.86 -15.61 14.53
N ASN A 3 -12.41 -15.84 15.76
CA ASN A 3 -12.42 -14.87 16.85
C ASN A 3 -11.71 -13.58 16.42
N LEU A 4 -12.48 -12.58 15.96
CA LEU A 4 -11.95 -11.26 15.66
C LEU A 4 -11.57 -10.62 16.99
N LYS A 5 -10.28 -10.69 17.34
CA LYS A 5 -9.74 -10.02 18.52
C LYS A 5 -10.09 -8.55 18.42
N LYS A 6 -10.85 -8.04 19.38
CA LYS A 6 -11.24 -6.63 19.45
C LYS A 6 -9.94 -5.81 19.56
N LEU A 7 -9.56 -5.15 18.48
CA LEU A 7 -8.40 -4.28 18.43
C LEU A 7 -8.69 -3.03 19.27
N ASP A 8 -8.08 -2.95 20.44
CA ASP A 8 -8.09 -1.74 21.25
C ASP A 8 -7.26 -0.63 20.57
N ARG A 9 -7.60 0.65 20.84
CA ARG A 9 -6.90 1.82 20.29
C ARG A 9 -5.41 1.80 20.63
N GLN A 10 -5.01 1.28 21.80
CA GLN A 10 -3.60 1.15 22.15
C GLN A 10 -2.89 0.12 21.25
N ASN A 11 -3.56 -1.00 20.94
CA ASN A 11 -3.04 -2.02 20.04
C ASN A 11 -3.04 -1.58 18.57
N LEU A 12 -3.94 -0.68 18.16
CA LEU A 12 -3.91 -0.10 16.81
C LEU A 12 -2.67 0.77 16.58
N LYS A 13 -2.15 1.43 17.63
CA LYS A 13 -0.94 2.27 17.52
C LYS A 13 0.34 1.45 17.34
N THR A 14 0.37 0.21 17.83
CA THR A 14 1.52 -0.70 17.68
C THR A 14 1.52 -1.44 16.35
N ILE A 15 0.38 -1.42 15.64
CA ILE A 15 0.32 -1.81 14.24
C ILE A 15 0.99 -0.70 13.45
N ASN A 16 2.28 -0.87 13.19
CA ASN A 16 3.02 -0.03 12.26
C ASN A 16 2.41 -0.20 10.86
N GLY A 17 1.54 0.73 10.47
CA GLY A 17 1.07 0.82 9.09
C GLY A 17 2.24 1.15 8.16
N ALA A 18 2.24 0.53 6.97
CA ALA A 18 3.19 0.71 5.86
C ALA A 18 4.66 0.90 6.28
N GLY A 19 5.48 -0.15 6.11
CA GLY A 19 6.88 -0.22 6.56
C GLY A 19 7.67 1.09 6.48
N THR A 20 8.60 1.28 7.42
CA THR A 20 9.44 2.48 7.57
C THR A 20 10.20 2.80 6.29
N CYS A 21 9.55 3.57 5.42
CA CYS A 21 10.11 4.10 4.20
C CYS A 21 10.62 5.51 4.53
N ASN A 22 11.92 5.62 4.77
CA ASN A 22 12.58 6.86 5.19
C ASN A 22 12.79 7.86 4.04
N TYR A 23 12.32 7.54 2.84
CA TYR A 23 12.37 8.41 1.66
C TYR A 23 10.96 8.71 1.15
N THR A 24 10.83 9.85 0.46
CA THR A 24 9.57 10.27 -0.16
C THR A 24 9.20 9.31 -1.30
N CYS A 25 8.07 8.61 -1.15
CA CYS A 25 7.55 7.74 -2.19
C CYS A 25 6.95 8.56 -3.34
N PRO A 26 7.07 8.12 -4.60
CA PRO A 26 6.45 8.80 -5.71
C PRO A 26 4.92 8.76 -5.59
N PRO A 27 4.22 9.88 -5.78
CA PRO A 27 2.76 9.92 -5.65
C PRO A 27 2.09 9.05 -6.72
N GLY A 28 1.01 8.38 -6.33
CA GLY A 28 0.08 7.70 -7.26
C GLY A 28 -0.99 8.66 -7.80
N PRO A 29 -2.01 8.15 -8.51
CA PRO A 29 -2.39 6.73 -8.67
C PRO A 29 -1.68 5.99 -9.81
N TYR A 30 -1.60 4.65 -9.69
CA TYR A 30 -1.00 3.73 -10.66
C TYR A 30 -2.06 2.85 -11.31
N GLY A 31 -1.99 2.68 -12.63
CA GLY A 31 -2.80 1.74 -13.40
C GLY A 31 -3.37 2.29 -14.70
N PRO A 32 -4.21 1.51 -15.40
CA PRO A 32 -4.79 1.92 -16.68
C PRO A 32 -5.64 3.17 -16.50
N GLY A 33 -5.46 4.16 -17.40
CA GLY A 33 -6.14 5.45 -17.30
C GLY A 33 -5.55 6.43 -16.28
N PHE A 34 -4.48 6.06 -15.57
CA PHE A 34 -3.76 6.95 -14.66
C PHE A 34 -2.41 7.43 -15.23
N PRO A 35 -1.79 8.48 -14.65
CA PRO A 35 -0.50 9.00 -15.11
C PRO A 35 0.66 8.00 -14.97
N LYS A 36 0.52 6.99 -14.10
CA LYS A 36 1.50 5.95 -13.85
C LYS A 36 0.94 4.59 -14.22
N SER A 37 1.76 3.73 -14.82
CA SER A 37 1.38 2.38 -15.22
C SER A 37 1.46 1.39 -14.07
N CYS A 38 0.93 0.17 -14.26
CA CYS A 38 1.13 -0.93 -13.31
C CYS A 38 2.61 -1.31 -13.19
N ALA A 39 3.37 -1.28 -14.28
CA ALA A 39 4.81 -1.54 -14.27
C ALA A 39 5.59 -0.51 -13.43
N ASP A 40 5.14 0.75 -13.42
CA ASP A 40 5.73 1.78 -12.55
C ASP A 40 5.49 1.48 -11.07
N TYR A 41 4.37 0.82 -10.73
CA TYR A 41 4.08 0.37 -9.37
C TYR A 41 4.99 -0.80 -8.98
N ASP A 42 5.21 -1.75 -9.88
CA ASP A 42 6.08 -2.91 -9.62
C ASP A 42 7.54 -2.51 -9.41
N ALA A 43 7.98 -1.44 -10.10
CA ALA A 43 9.28 -0.83 -9.93
C ALA A 43 9.42 -0.02 -8.63
N LEU A 44 8.33 0.25 -7.90
CA LEU A 44 8.42 0.91 -6.60
C LEU A 44 9.12 -0.01 -5.61
N PRO A 45 9.95 0.55 -4.71
CA PRO A 45 10.51 -0.29 -3.67
C PRO A 45 9.40 -0.69 -2.69
N GLU A 46 9.56 -1.86 -2.07
CA GLU A 46 8.53 -2.53 -1.27
C GLU A 46 7.92 -1.65 -0.16
N CYS A 47 8.69 -0.73 0.42
CA CYS A 47 8.16 0.16 1.46
C CYS A 47 7.25 1.29 0.92
N CYS A 48 7.24 1.54 -0.39
CA CYS A 48 6.36 2.52 -1.05
C CYS A 48 5.08 1.91 -1.62
N LYS A 49 5.10 0.63 -2.01
CA LYS A 49 3.92 -0.09 -2.49
C LYS A 49 2.68 0.04 -1.59
N PRO A 50 2.78 -0.05 -0.24
CA PRO A 50 1.61 0.14 0.64
C PRO A 50 1.21 1.61 0.86
N LYS A 51 1.98 2.58 0.34
CA LYS A 51 1.75 4.03 0.55
C LYS A 51 1.10 4.72 -0.66
N VAL A 52 0.89 4.01 -1.76
CA VAL A 52 0.35 4.57 -3.01
C VAL A 52 -0.96 3.89 -3.39
N LEU A 53 -1.79 4.60 -4.16
CA LEU A 53 -3.02 4.06 -4.71
C LEU A 53 -2.72 3.26 -5.99
N LEU A 54 -3.21 2.02 -6.05
CA LEU A 54 -3.09 1.13 -7.19
C LEU A 54 -4.49 0.80 -7.73
N SER A 55 -4.66 0.83 -9.06
CA SER A 55 -5.85 0.32 -9.72
C SER A 55 -5.96 -1.19 -9.53
N TYR A 56 -7.17 -1.69 -9.26
CA TYR A 56 -7.41 -3.14 -9.12
C TYR A 56 -7.01 -3.93 -10.37
N GLU A 57 -6.99 -3.28 -11.54
CA GLU A 57 -6.59 -3.89 -12.81
C GLU A 57 -5.10 -4.23 -12.84
N CYS A 58 -4.28 -3.63 -11.97
CA CYS A 58 -2.88 -3.97 -11.82
C CYS A 58 -2.62 -5.15 -10.90
N SER A 59 -3.61 -5.59 -10.12
CA SER A 59 -3.49 -6.74 -9.21
C SER A 59 -4.09 -8.01 -9.80
N LEU A 60 -4.09 -8.15 -11.13
CA LEU A 60 -4.48 -9.39 -11.79
C LEU A 60 -3.41 -10.45 -11.48
N ASP A 61 -3.73 -11.31 -10.51
CA ASP A 61 -3.01 -12.55 -10.18
C ASP A 61 -2.65 -13.37 -11.43
#